data_AF-S1N7E5-F1
#
_entry.id   AF-S1N7E5-F1
#
_cell.length_a   1.000
_cell.length_b   1.000
_cell.length_c   1.000
_cell.angle_alpha   90.00
_cell.angle_beta   90.00
_cell.angle_gamma   90.00
#
_symmetry.space_group_name_H-M   'P 1'
#
loop_
_entity.id
_entity.type
_entity.pdbx_description
1 polymer ?
#
loop_
_entity_poly.entity_id
_entity_poly.type
_entity_poly.pdbx_seq_one_letter_code
_entity_poly.pdbx_strand_id
1 'polypeptide(L)'
;MEKICLEPFDRILSDYQQKAELAVSVGACSTLAARCQRFGVEGYRLGDFRGAGYLNRYVYYSVTQAPMLIYRQNYLIPLVFRQNPESYELFAEEFRLEGFFKLLAWYLKNEPQKVILRDRKDQERSHKYQEYIVIDSAFLVFRLSEIIDAAGLPLSQCQSLNEFKVWNKRHRLIDNGLVGRHAKLFDETDKKQLSELKMILAIIQLKYPYMPLFI
;
A
#
# COMPACT_ATOMS: atom_id res chain seq x y z
N MET A 1 0.43 -16.75 -18.63
CA MET A 1 0.91 -15.98 -17.46
C MET A 1 0.98 -16.94 -16.29
N GLU A 2 2.14 -17.06 -15.65
CA GLU A 2 2.29 -17.88 -14.45
C GLU A 2 1.52 -17.23 -13.29
N LYS A 3 0.72 -18.02 -12.56
CA LYS A 3 -0.10 -17.52 -11.45
C LYS A 3 0.79 -17.31 -10.24
N ILE A 4 0.80 -16.10 -9.67
CA ILE A 4 1.48 -15.84 -8.41
C ILE A 4 0.67 -16.50 -7.30
N CYS A 5 1.27 -17.47 -6.62
CA CYS A 5 0.66 -18.18 -5.51
C CYS A 5 1.16 -17.64 -4.18
N LEU A 6 0.23 -17.49 -3.22
CA LEU A 6 0.53 -17.17 -1.83
C LEU A 6 0.52 -18.46 -1.01
N GLU A 7 1.55 -18.66 -0.19
CA GLU A 7 1.74 -19.84 0.65
C GLU A 7 1.76 -19.43 2.13
N PRO A 8 1.30 -20.30 3.06
CA PRO A 8 1.45 -20.06 4.50
C PRO A 8 2.88 -19.67 4.87
N PHE A 9 3.01 -18.69 5.74
CA PHE A 9 4.31 -18.15 6.13
C PHE A 9 4.43 -18.05 7.64
N ASP A 10 5.24 -18.93 8.23
CA ASP A 10 5.33 -19.17 9.68
C ASP A 10 6.55 -18.50 10.35
N ARG A 11 7.33 -17.72 9.59
CA ARG A 11 8.61 -17.13 10.03
C ARG A 11 8.47 -15.73 10.65
N ILE A 12 7.31 -15.44 11.23
CA ILE A 12 7.00 -14.18 11.88
C ILE A 12 7.09 -14.36 13.39
N LEU A 13 8.03 -13.69 14.03
CA LEU A 13 8.21 -13.74 15.49
C LEU A 13 7.52 -12.52 16.11
N SER A 14 6.47 -12.77 16.91
CA SER A 14 5.76 -11.74 17.67
C SER A 14 5.22 -12.32 18.98
N ASP A 15 5.09 -11.47 20.02
CA ASP A 15 4.59 -11.86 21.34
C ASP A 15 3.06 -12.13 21.37
N TYR A 16 2.38 -11.98 20.24
CA TYR A 16 0.93 -12.16 20.10
C TYR A 16 0.63 -13.39 19.23
N GLN A 17 -0.38 -14.19 19.59
CA GLN A 17 -0.76 -15.38 18.81
C GLN A 17 -1.10 -14.99 17.36
N GLN A 18 -0.34 -15.57 16.43
CA GLN A 18 -0.31 -15.27 14.99
C GLN A 18 -1.69 -15.35 14.33
N LYS A 19 -1.96 -14.43 13.41
CA LYS A 19 -2.95 -14.66 12.36
C LYS A 19 -2.30 -15.59 11.32
N ALA A 20 -3.09 -16.20 10.45
CA ALA A 20 -2.48 -16.85 9.30
C ALA A 20 -1.90 -15.78 8.37
N GLU A 21 -0.57 -15.75 8.25
CA GLU A 21 0.12 -14.93 7.27
C GLU A 21 0.52 -15.76 6.05
N LEU A 22 0.65 -15.06 4.91
CA LEU A 22 0.99 -15.65 3.64
C LEU A 22 2.17 -14.90 3.03
N ALA A 23 2.97 -15.59 2.23
CA ALA A 23 4.00 -14.96 1.42
C ALA A 23 3.91 -15.40 -0.05
N VAL A 24 4.38 -14.55 -0.95
CA VAL A 24 4.66 -14.97 -2.33
C VAL A 24 5.74 -16.04 -2.29
N SER A 25 5.52 -17.17 -2.95
CA SER A 25 6.52 -18.24 -2.98
C SER A 25 7.83 -17.76 -3.61
N VAL A 26 8.97 -18.24 -3.10
CA VAL A 26 10.29 -17.84 -3.62
C VAL A 26 10.42 -18.15 -5.12
N GLY A 27 9.84 -19.27 -5.57
CA GLY A 27 9.82 -19.65 -6.98
C GLY A 27 9.06 -18.67 -7.88
N ALA A 28 8.02 -18.00 -7.35
CA ALA A 28 7.24 -17.01 -8.09
C ALA A 28 7.87 -15.60 -8.09
N CYS A 29 8.89 -15.35 -7.26
CA CYS A 29 9.46 -14.01 -7.09
C CYS A 29 10.17 -13.48 -8.34
N SER A 30 10.86 -14.34 -9.10
CA SER A 30 11.51 -13.93 -10.35
C SER A 30 10.49 -13.45 -11.38
N THR A 31 9.41 -14.24 -11.58
CA THR A 31 8.31 -13.89 -12.48
C THR A 31 7.59 -12.61 -12.03
N LEU A 32 7.33 -12.46 -10.73
CA LEU A 32 6.71 -11.25 -10.18
C LEU A 32 7.61 -10.03 -10.37
N ALA A 33 8.90 -10.13 -10.08
CA ALA A 33 9.85 -9.03 -10.27
C ALA A 33 9.89 -8.58 -11.73
N ALA A 34 9.97 -9.52 -12.68
CA ALA A 34 9.90 -9.23 -14.11
C ALA A 34 8.59 -8.52 -14.50
N ARG A 35 7.44 -9.00 -14.02
CA ARG A 35 6.12 -8.37 -14.25
C ARG A 35 6.07 -6.93 -13.72
N CYS A 36 6.74 -6.67 -12.60
CA CYS A 36 6.73 -5.37 -11.93
C CYS A 36 7.84 -4.41 -12.40
N GLN A 37 8.72 -4.80 -13.33
CA GLN A 37 9.82 -3.95 -13.82
C GLN A 37 9.33 -2.60 -14.34
N ARG A 38 8.20 -2.60 -15.06
CA ARG A 38 7.56 -1.37 -15.58
C ARG A 38 7.17 -0.36 -14.50
N PHE A 39 7.07 -0.78 -13.25
CA PHE A 39 6.74 0.08 -12.12
C PHE A 39 7.98 0.61 -11.38
N GLY A 40 9.18 0.15 -11.75
CA GLY A 40 10.45 0.50 -11.10
C GLY A 40 10.97 -0.56 -10.12
N VAL A 41 10.52 -1.81 -10.25
CA VAL A 41 11.10 -2.96 -9.55
C VAL A 41 12.33 -3.45 -10.31
N GLU A 42 13.43 -3.64 -9.61
CA GLU A 42 14.72 -4.00 -10.21
C GLU A 42 15.08 -5.48 -10.01
N GLY A 43 14.45 -6.12 -9.03
CA GLY A 43 14.68 -7.52 -8.70
C GLY A 43 13.96 -7.90 -7.42
N TYR A 44 14.42 -9.00 -6.82
CA TYR A 44 13.94 -9.48 -5.54
C TYR A 44 15.10 -10.00 -4.71
N ARG A 45 14.89 -10.11 -3.39
CA ARG A 45 15.80 -10.76 -2.45
C ARG A 45 15.03 -11.43 -1.34
N LEU A 46 15.70 -12.32 -0.62
CA LEU A 46 15.28 -12.71 0.72
C LEU A 46 15.95 -11.77 1.73
N GLY A 47 15.21 -11.38 2.76
CA GLY A 47 15.74 -10.49 3.78
C GLY A 47 15.00 -10.61 5.09
N ASP A 48 15.61 -10.06 6.12
CA ASP A 48 15.00 -9.95 7.43
C ASP A 48 14.52 -8.50 7.61
N PHE A 49 13.40 -8.33 8.30
CA PHE A 49 12.94 -7.01 8.70
C PHE A 49 12.22 -7.07 10.04
N ARG A 50 12.11 -5.92 10.70
CA ARG A 50 11.40 -5.78 11.96
C ARG A 50 10.79 -4.40 12.07
N GLY A 51 9.69 -4.29 12.79
CA GLY A 51 9.02 -3.02 12.98
C GLY A 51 7.60 -3.18 13.48
N ALA A 52 6.94 -2.04 13.66
CA ALA A 52 5.51 -1.97 13.89
C ALA A 52 4.83 -1.51 12.60
N GLY A 53 3.91 -2.33 12.08
CA GLY A 53 3.23 -2.05 10.83
C GLY A 53 1.89 -2.75 10.71
N TYR A 54 1.21 -2.53 9.60
CA TYR A 54 -0.17 -2.94 9.43
C TYR A 54 -0.32 -4.45 9.42
N LEU A 55 0.68 -5.22 9.00
CA LEU A 55 0.67 -6.70 9.01
C LEU A 55 0.21 -7.26 10.36
N ASN A 56 0.71 -6.72 11.47
CA ASN A 56 0.32 -7.11 12.84
C ASN A 56 -0.36 -5.99 13.63
N ARG A 57 -1.15 -5.13 12.96
CA ARG A 57 -1.93 -4.03 13.59
C ARG A 57 -1.06 -3.12 14.47
N TYR A 58 0.15 -2.81 14.01
CA TYR A 58 1.13 -1.98 14.71
C TYR A 58 1.67 -2.58 16.03
N VAL A 59 1.40 -3.86 16.30
CA VAL A 59 2.21 -4.65 17.25
C VAL A 59 3.60 -4.85 16.63
N TYR A 60 4.64 -4.76 17.44
CA TYR A 60 6.01 -4.95 16.97
C TYR A 60 6.26 -6.43 16.63
N TYR A 61 6.89 -6.69 15.49
CA TYR A 61 7.21 -8.05 15.04
C TYR A 61 8.55 -8.06 14.29
N SER A 62 9.12 -9.26 14.15
CA SER A 62 10.26 -9.50 13.25
C SER A 62 9.93 -10.63 12.29
N VAL A 63 10.46 -10.52 11.08
CA VAL A 63 10.25 -11.48 10.02
C VAL A 63 11.60 -11.89 9.46
N THR A 64 11.80 -13.19 9.31
CA THR A 64 13.05 -13.75 8.81
C THR A 64 12.87 -14.33 7.41
N GLN A 65 13.86 -14.10 6.54
CA GLN A 65 13.93 -14.61 5.18
C GLN A 65 12.66 -14.35 4.36
N ALA A 66 12.05 -13.18 4.54
CA ALA A 66 10.89 -12.77 3.77
C ALA A 66 11.30 -12.48 2.32
N PRO A 67 10.51 -12.92 1.33
CA PRO A 67 10.66 -12.47 -0.04
C PRO A 67 10.31 -10.98 -0.14
N MET A 68 11.16 -10.21 -0.83
CA MET A 68 10.98 -8.77 -0.99
C MET A 68 11.33 -8.34 -2.40
N LEU A 69 10.55 -7.41 -2.95
CA LEU A 69 10.92 -6.72 -4.19
C LEU A 69 11.87 -5.57 -3.87
N ILE A 70 12.88 -5.40 -4.72
CA ILE A 70 13.78 -4.24 -4.69
C ILE A 70 13.16 -3.17 -5.59
N TYR A 71 12.75 -2.05 -4.99
CA TYR A 71 12.07 -0.95 -5.66
C TYR A 71 12.92 0.32 -5.65
N ARG A 72 13.24 0.84 -6.83
CA ARG A 72 14.02 2.08 -7.02
C ARG A 72 15.27 2.14 -6.13
N GLN A 73 16.07 1.08 -6.16
CA GLN A 73 17.34 0.86 -5.46
C GLN A 73 17.31 0.83 -3.93
N ASN A 74 16.49 1.66 -3.28
CA ASN A 74 16.63 1.91 -1.84
C ASN A 74 15.46 1.37 -1.01
N TYR A 75 14.40 0.84 -1.66
CA TYR A 75 13.22 0.35 -0.96
C TYR A 75 13.06 -1.16 -1.11
N LEU A 76 12.72 -1.82 0.01
CA LEU A 76 12.31 -3.21 0.02
C LEU A 76 10.81 -3.29 0.28
N ILE A 77 10.09 -3.98 -0.60
CA ILE A 77 8.66 -4.24 -0.45
C ILE A 77 8.49 -5.70 -0.01
N PRO A 78 8.22 -5.97 1.28
CA PRO A 78 7.96 -7.32 1.74
C PRO A 78 6.75 -7.91 1.05
N LEU A 79 6.89 -9.13 0.55
CA LEU A 79 5.82 -9.90 -0.08
C LEU A 79 5.15 -10.84 0.94
N VAL A 80 4.94 -10.32 2.15
CA VAL A 80 4.30 -11.00 3.28
C VAL A 80 3.03 -10.25 3.63
N PHE A 81 1.91 -10.97 3.68
CA PHE A 81 0.57 -10.40 3.79
C PHE A 81 -0.28 -11.19 4.79
N ARG A 82 -1.44 -10.63 5.12
CA ARG A 82 -2.46 -11.35 5.90
C ARG A 82 -3.19 -12.33 5.00
N GLN A 83 -3.69 -13.41 5.58
CA GLN A 83 -4.68 -14.25 4.90
C GLN A 83 -6.04 -13.53 4.84
N ASN A 84 -6.25 -12.77 3.76
CA ASN A 84 -7.50 -12.11 3.42
C ASN A 84 -7.67 -12.02 1.89
N PRO A 85 -8.91 -11.89 1.36
CA PRO A 85 -9.17 -11.87 -0.08
C PRO A 85 -8.34 -10.84 -0.84
N GLU A 86 -8.16 -9.66 -0.26
CA GLU A 86 -7.49 -8.51 -0.88
C GLU A 86 -6.02 -8.81 -1.21
N SER A 87 -5.35 -9.63 -0.39
CA SER A 87 -3.95 -10.03 -0.63
C SER A 87 -3.81 -10.95 -1.84
N TYR A 88 -4.78 -11.83 -2.09
CA TYR A 88 -4.80 -12.68 -3.28
C TYR A 88 -5.15 -11.87 -4.53
N GLU A 89 -6.16 -10.99 -4.42
CA GLU A 89 -6.64 -10.16 -5.52
C GLU A 89 -5.55 -9.21 -6.04
N LEU A 90 -4.67 -8.71 -5.16
CA LEU A 90 -3.53 -7.87 -5.54
C LEU A 90 -2.72 -8.47 -6.71
N PHE A 91 -2.50 -9.79 -6.69
CA PHE A 91 -1.68 -10.46 -7.70
C PHE A 91 -2.51 -11.04 -8.85
N ALA A 92 -3.80 -11.32 -8.60
CA ALA A 92 -4.72 -11.86 -9.60
C ALA A 92 -5.20 -10.77 -10.59
N GLU A 93 -5.36 -9.54 -10.13
CA GLU A 93 -5.95 -8.44 -10.90
C GLU A 93 -4.89 -7.40 -11.28
N GLU A 94 -4.63 -7.22 -12.58
CA GLU A 94 -3.55 -6.32 -13.05
C GLU A 94 -3.76 -4.86 -12.63
N PHE A 95 -5.01 -4.38 -12.62
CA PHE A 95 -5.32 -3.03 -12.19
C PHE A 95 -4.98 -2.79 -10.71
N ARG A 96 -5.08 -3.82 -9.85
CA ARG A 96 -4.69 -3.71 -8.43
C ARG A 96 -3.18 -3.62 -8.30
N LEU A 97 -2.43 -4.43 -9.04
CA LEU A 97 -0.98 -4.40 -9.02
C LEU A 97 -0.45 -3.04 -9.48
N GLU A 98 -0.98 -2.50 -10.59
CA GLU A 98 -0.64 -1.15 -11.03
C GLU A 98 -1.06 -0.08 -10.00
N GLY A 99 -2.27 -0.20 -9.44
CA GLY A 99 -2.77 0.70 -8.41
C GLY A 99 -1.89 0.73 -7.15
N PHE A 100 -1.38 -0.43 -6.72
CA PHE A 100 -0.43 -0.56 -5.61
C PHE A 100 0.81 0.29 -5.82
N PHE A 101 1.43 0.23 -7.01
CA PHE A 101 2.63 1.01 -7.29
C PHE A 101 2.36 2.50 -7.49
N LYS A 102 1.21 2.89 -8.06
CA LYS A 102 0.78 4.30 -8.10
C LYS A 102 0.61 4.86 -6.68
N LEU A 103 -0.03 4.09 -5.80
CA LEU A 103 -0.25 4.45 -4.40
C LEU A 103 1.08 4.58 -3.65
N LEU A 104 1.97 3.58 -3.78
CA LEU A 104 3.30 3.61 -3.17
C LEU A 104 4.11 4.83 -3.62
N ALA A 105 4.17 5.11 -4.93
CA ALA A 105 4.92 6.23 -5.45
C ALA A 105 4.39 7.58 -4.93
N TRP A 106 3.07 7.71 -4.78
CA TRP A 106 2.47 8.91 -4.19
C TRP A 106 2.83 9.07 -2.72
N TYR A 107 2.74 7.99 -1.92
CA TYR A 107 3.09 8.05 -0.50
C TYR A 107 4.57 8.35 -0.30
N LEU A 108 5.48 7.71 -1.03
CA LEU A 108 6.91 7.98 -0.92
C LEU A 108 7.26 9.45 -1.20
N LYS A 109 6.52 10.10 -2.11
CA LYS A 109 6.71 11.51 -2.45
C LYS A 109 6.11 12.47 -1.42
N ASN A 110 4.92 12.18 -0.88
CA ASN A 110 4.12 13.15 -0.13
C ASN A 110 4.00 12.85 1.38
N GLU A 111 4.00 11.56 1.76
CA GLU A 111 3.85 11.10 3.16
C GLU A 111 4.61 9.79 3.42
N PRO A 112 5.94 9.76 3.21
CA PRO A 112 6.72 8.53 3.30
C PRO A 112 6.60 7.84 4.67
N GLN A 113 6.41 8.61 5.74
CA GLN A 113 6.23 8.11 7.09
C GLN A 113 5.03 7.18 7.28
N LYS A 114 4.02 7.21 6.39
CA LYS A 114 2.85 6.33 6.47
C LYS A 114 3.11 4.94 5.89
N VAL A 115 4.08 4.81 4.99
CA VAL A 115 4.36 3.57 4.25
C VAL A 115 5.71 2.97 4.56
N ILE A 116 6.56 3.63 5.35
CA ILE A 116 7.84 3.10 5.80
C ILE A 116 7.63 2.42 7.16
N LEU A 117 8.04 1.15 7.26
CA LEU A 117 8.08 0.45 8.54
C LEU A 117 9.09 1.10 9.46
N ARG A 118 8.65 1.46 10.66
CA ARG A 118 9.52 2.01 11.70
C ARG A 118 9.95 0.89 12.64
N ASP A 119 11.25 0.68 12.72
CA ASP A 119 11.85 -0.08 13.80
C ASP A 119 12.03 0.83 15.02
N ARG A 120 11.69 0.33 16.21
CA ARG A 120 11.93 1.02 17.48
C ARG A 120 13.43 1.22 17.73
N LYS A 121 14.27 0.28 17.29
CA LYS A 121 15.74 0.32 17.52
C LYS A 121 16.48 1.24 16.56
N ASP A 122 15.90 1.58 15.41
CA ASP A 122 16.50 2.49 14.43
C ASP A 122 16.34 3.98 14.80
N GLN A 123 15.51 4.29 15.81
CA GLN A 123 15.41 5.65 16.36
C GLN A 123 16.65 6.05 17.17
N GLU A 124 17.43 5.08 17.66
CA GLU A 124 18.62 5.30 18.51
C GLU A 124 19.94 5.11 17.76
N ARG A 125 19.92 4.48 16.57
CA ARG A 125 21.11 4.24 15.75
C ARG A 125 21.14 5.23 14.60
N SER A 126 22.26 5.96 14.45
CA SER A 126 22.51 6.78 13.26
C SER A 126 22.25 5.94 12.00
N HIS A 127 21.56 6.49 10.99
CA HIS A 127 21.15 5.85 9.73
C HIS A 127 22.31 5.30 8.86
N LYS A 128 23.52 5.21 9.41
CA LYS A 128 24.78 4.91 8.76
C LYS A 128 24.96 3.45 8.33
N TYR A 129 24.05 2.54 8.73
CA TYR A 129 24.18 1.09 8.51
C TYR A 129 22.95 0.41 7.89
N GLN A 130 21.92 1.17 7.52
CA GLN A 130 20.72 0.59 6.91
C GLN A 130 20.77 0.81 5.40
N GLU A 131 21.10 -0.25 4.66
CA GLU A 131 21.27 -0.20 3.20
C GLU A 131 19.93 0.00 2.48
N TYR A 132 18.81 -0.42 3.09
CA TYR A 132 17.48 -0.33 2.51
C TYR A 132 16.41 0.14 3.50
N ILE A 133 15.39 0.84 2.98
CA ILE A 133 14.18 1.25 3.68
C ILE A 133 13.06 0.23 3.41
N VAL A 134 12.46 -0.32 4.46
CA VAL A 134 11.41 -1.35 4.32
C VAL A 134 10.02 -0.72 4.27
N ILE A 135 9.21 -1.14 3.30
CA ILE A 135 7.83 -0.66 3.08
C ILE A 135 6.82 -1.50 3.87
N ASP A 136 5.80 -0.84 4.43
CA ASP A 136 4.61 -1.48 4.98
C ASP A 136 3.65 -1.87 3.84
N SER A 137 3.96 -2.97 3.18
CA SER A 137 3.17 -3.48 2.05
C SER A 137 1.74 -3.86 2.47
N ALA A 138 1.55 -4.34 3.71
CA ALA A 138 0.24 -4.66 4.25
C ALA A 138 -0.65 -3.42 4.40
N PHE A 139 -0.08 -2.27 4.79
CA PHE A 139 -0.81 -1.00 4.82
C PHE A 139 -1.26 -0.60 3.42
N LEU A 140 -0.38 -0.71 2.43
CA LEU A 140 -0.68 -0.36 1.05
C LEU A 140 -1.79 -1.24 0.45
N VAL A 141 -1.78 -2.54 0.73
CA VAL A 141 -2.86 -3.45 0.29
C VAL A 141 -4.19 -3.05 0.91
N PHE A 142 -4.21 -2.82 2.23
CA PHE A 142 -5.42 -2.35 2.90
C PHE A 142 -5.94 -1.04 2.31
N ARG A 143 -5.05 -0.05 2.14
CA ARG A 143 -5.41 1.26 1.63
C ARG A 143 -5.90 1.21 0.18
N LEU A 144 -5.28 0.35 -0.64
CA LEU A 144 -5.72 0.11 -2.01
C LEU A 144 -7.14 -0.45 -2.04
N SER A 145 -7.49 -1.37 -1.13
CA SER A 145 -8.85 -1.90 -1.01
C SER A 145 -9.86 -0.87 -0.53
N GLU A 146 -9.50 0.04 0.38
CA GLU A 146 -10.38 1.18 0.69
C GLU A 146 -10.70 2.02 -0.55
N ILE A 147 -9.71 2.24 -1.42
CA ILE A 147 -9.87 3.01 -2.65
C ILE A 147 -10.73 2.24 -3.67
N ILE A 148 -10.41 0.97 -3.93
CA ILE A 148 -11.01 0.20 -5.02
C ILE A 148 -12.36 -0.39 -4.63
N ASP A 149 -12.47 -0.95 -3.43
CA ASP A 149 -13.60 -1.78 -3.01
C ASP A 149 -14.66 -0.97 -2.27
N ALA A 150 -14.25 0.00 -1.45
CA ALA A 150 -15.19 0.87 -0.74
C ALA A 150 -15.53 2.13 -1.54
N ALA A 151 -14.53 2.83 -2.09
CA ALA A 151 -14.73 4.10 -2.77
C ALA A 151 -14.91 3.99 -4.29
N GLY A 152 -14.49 2.88 -4.91
CA GLY A 152 -14.38 2.75 -6.37
C GLY A 152 -15.69 3.04 -7.11
N LEU A 153 -16.75 2.29 -6.76
CA LEU A 153 -18.05 2.47 -7.41
C LEU A 153 -18.68 3.85 -7.15
N PRO A 154 -18.80 4.34 -5.89
CA PRO A 154 -19.32 5.68 -5.64
C PRO A 154 -18.58 6.79 -6.39
N LEU A 155 -17.25 6.76 -6.39
CA LEU A 155 -16.45 7.79 -7.04
C LEU A 155 -16.45 7.68 -8.56
N SER A 156 -16.64 6.48 -9.13
CA SER A 156 -16.84 6.30 -10.57
C SER A 156 -18.11 6.97 -11.10
N GLN A 157 -19.07 7.26 -10.21
CA GLN A 157 -20.35 7.89 -10.53
C GLN A 157 -20.39 9.39 -10.19
N CYS A 158 -19.40 9.91 -9.46
CA CYS A 158 -19.31 11.33 -9.14
C CYS A 158 -19.09 12.16 -10.41
N GLN A 159 -19.88 13.21 -10.60
CA GLN A 159 -19.83 14.09 -11.77
C GLN A 159 -19.11 15.41 -11.50
N SER A 160 -18.90 15.75 -10.23
CA SER A 160 -18.28 17.03 -9.86
C SER A 160 -17.44 16.94 -8.58
N LEU A 161 -16.50 17.87 -8.44
CA LEU A 161 -15.70 18.02 -7.23
C LEU A 161 -16.56 18.32 -5.98
N ASN A 162 -17.71 18.98 -6.15
CA ASN A 162 -18.64 19.25 -5.06
C ASN A 162 -19.34 17.98 -4.56
N GLU A 163 -19.74 17.08 -5.47
CA GLU A 163 -20.27 15.77 -5.09
C GLU A 163 -19.24 14.96 -4.31
N PHE A 164 -17.99 14.95 -4.77
CA PHE A 164 -16.89 14.32 -4.05
C PHE A 164 -16.73 14.90 -2.64
N LYS A 165 -16.74 16.22 -2.47
CA LYS A 165 -16.63 16.87 -1.14
C LYS A 165 -17.73 16.40 -0.19
N VAL A 166 -18.98 16.30 -0.66
CA VAL A 166 -20.12 15.82 0.14
C VAL A 166 -19.94 14.35 0.51
N TRP A 167 -19.53 13.52 -0.46
CA TRP A 167 -19.27 12.11 -0.23
C TRP A 167 -18.12 11.89 0.76
N ASN A 168 -16.99 12.58 0.56
CA ASN A 168 -15.79 12.46 1.41
C ASN A 168 -16.06 12.95 2.84
N LYS A 169 -16.94 13.94 3.03
CA LYS A 169 -17.33 14.39 4.37
C LYS A 169 -17.93 13.27 5.23
N ARG A 170 -18.60 12.30 4.61
CA ARG A 170 -19.22 11.16 5.30
C ARG A 170 -18.25 9.99 5.46
N HIS A 171 -17.46 9.70 4.43
CA HIS A 171 -16.67 8.46 4.35
C HIS A 171 -15.20 8.65 4.73
N ARG A 172 -14.71 9.89 4.81
CA ARG A 172 -13.34 10.24 5.21
C ARG A 172 -12.25 9.49 4.44
N LEU A 173 -12.45 9.32 3.13
CA LEU A 173 -11.44 8.67 2.29
C LEU A 173 -10.15 9.49 2.28
N ILE A 174 -10.24 10.79 2.03
CA ILE A 174 -9.17 11.76 2.29
C ILE A 174 -9.50 12.41 3.64
N ASP A 175 -8.63 12.21 4.63
CA ASP A 175 -8.77 12.79 5.97
C ASP A 175 -7.56 13.67 6.29
N ASN A 176 -7.82 14.91 6.68
CA ASN A 176 -6.81 15.87 7.12
C ASN A 176 -6.64 15.92 8.65
N GLY A 177 -7.25 14.97 9.37
CA GLY A 177 -7.17 14.85 10.82
C GLY A 177 -8.06 15.81 11.59
N LEU A 178 -8.83 16.68 10.91
CA LEU A 178 -9.75 17.59 11.56
C LEU A 178 -11.00 16.86 12.07
N VAL A 179 -11.40 17.19 13.30
CA VAL A 179 -12.57 16.62 13.96
C VAL A 179 -13.58 17.74 14.27
N GLY A 180 -14.79 17.65 13.70
CA GLY A 180 -15.87 18.61 13.96
C GLY A 180 -16.90 18.69 12.83
N ARG A 181 -18.15 19.07 13.13
CA ARG A 181 -19.25 19.14 12.13
C ARG A 181 -18.98 20.13 10.98
N HIS A 182 -18.16 21.15 11.24
CA HIS A 182 -17.76 22.19 10.29
C HIS A 182 -16.35 22.00 9.72
N ALA A 183 -15.66 20.90 10.07
CA ALA A 183 -14.33 20.63 9.54
C ALA A 183 -14.39 20.48 8.02
N LYS A 184 -13.59 21.28 7.31
CA LYS A 184 -13.39 21.13 5.87
C LYS A 184 -12.43 19.95 5.67
N LEU A 185 -13.00 18.73 5.61
CA LEU A 185 -12.23 17.47 5.51
C LEU A 185 -11.45 17.33 4.21
N PHE A 186 -11.86 18.08 3.16
CA PHE A 186 -11.12 18.20 1.92
C PHE A 186 -11.02 19.66 1.48
N ASP A 187 -9.81 20.14 1.22
CA ASP A 187 -9.53 21.46 0.68
C ASP A 187 -8.91 21.37 -0.70
N GLU A 188 -9.65 21.81 -1.72
CA GLU A 188 -9.20 21.80 -3.11
C GLU A 188 -8.05 22.78 -3.39
N THR A 189 -7.83 23.74 -2.50
CA THR A 189 -6.70 24.67 -2.59
C THR A 189 -5.41 24.07 -2.03
N ASP A 190 -5.51 23.01 -1.22
CA ASP A 190 -4.38 22.24 -0.73
C ASP A 190 -3.85 21.33 -1.84
N LYS A 191 -2.67 21.68 -2.36
CA LYS A 191 -2.01 20.95 -3.45
C LYS A 191 -1.78 19.47 -3.13
N LYS A 192 -1.53 19.13 -1.87
CA LYS A 192 -1.30 17.74 -1.45
C LYS A 192 -2.60 16.95 -1.49
N GLN A 193 -3.67 17.48 -0.92
CA GLN A 193 -4.99 16.82 -0.94
C GLN A 193 -5.52 16.69 -2.36
N LEU A 194 -5.37 17.73 -3.19
CA LEU A 194 -5.72 17.65 -4.61
C LEU A 194 -4.89 16.60 -5.34
N SER A 195 -3.59 16.50 -5.04
CA SER A 195 -2.74 15.45 -5.60
C SER A 195 -3.13 14.05 -5.11
N GLU A 196 -3.59 13.90 -3.88
CA GLU A 196 -4.11 12.63 -3.34
C GLU A 196 -5.37 12.21 -4.09
N LEU A 197 -6.32 13.14 -4.28
CA LEU A 197 -7.53 12.89 -5.05
C LEU A 197 -7.21 12.48 -6.50
N LYS A 198 -6.27 13.18 -7.15
CA LYS A 198 -5.78 12.81 -8.49
C LYS A 198 -5.26 11.38 -8.55
N MET A 199 -4.46 10.99 -7.55
CA MET A 199 -3.94 9.62 -7.46
C MET A 199 -5.06 8.60 -7.25
N ILE A 200 -6.00 8.88 -6.35
CA ILE A 200 -7.16 8.01 -6.07
C ILE A 200 -7.99 7.79 -7.34
N LEU A 201 -8.36 8.87 -8.04
CA LEU A 201 -9.16 8.77 -9.27
C LEU A 201 -8.40 8.03 -10.37
N ALA A 202 -7.08 8.25 -10.50
CA ALA A 202 -6.26 7.50 -11.44
C ALA A 202 -6.21 6.00 -11.12
N ILE A 203 -6.26 5.60 -9.85
CA ILE A 203 -6.37 4.18 -9.45
C ILE A 203 -7.75 3.63 -9.78
N ILE A 204 -8.81 4.37 -9.46
CA ILE A 204 -10.20 3.93 -9.72
C ILE A 204 -10.45 3.76 -11.22
N GLN A 205 -9.88 4.64 -12.05
CA GLN A 205 -9.98 4.55 -13.50
C GLN A 205 -9.37 3.27 -14.07
N LEU A 206 -8.42 2.62 -13.38
CA LEU A 206 -7.88 1.33 -13.80
C LEU A 206 -8.95 0.21 -13.76
N LYS A 207 -9.94 0.32 -12.85
CA LYS A 207 -11.09 -0.60 -12.73
C LYS A 207 -12.32 -0.10 -13.49
N TYR A 208 -12.55 1.20 -13.50
CA TYR A 208 -13.70 1.87 -14.14
C TYR A 208 -13.22 2.84 -15.23
N PRO A 209 -12.82 2.36 -16.42
CA PRO A 209 -12.10 3.17 -17.42
C PRO A 209 -12.94 4.32 -18.01
N TYR A 210 -14.26 4.19 -18.00
CA TYR A 210 -15.20 5.18 -18.56
C TYR A 210 -15.72 6.19 -17.53
N MET A 211 -15.15 6.22 -16.32
CA MET A 211 -15.58 7.19 -15.32
C MET A 211 -15.28 8.64 -15.77
N PRO A 212 -16.17 9.60 -15.49
CA PRO A 212 -15.90 11.01 -15.78
C PRO A 212 -14.77 11.51 -14.88
N LEU A 213 -13.79 12.19 -15.47
CA LEU A 213 -12.79 12.94 -14.71
C LEU A 213 -13.43 14.28 -14.32
N PHE A 214 -13.61 14.48 -13.01
CA PHE A 214 -14.26 15.68 -12.47
C PHE A 214 -13.28 16.68 -11.83
N ILE A 215 -11.98 16.56 -12.16
CA ILE A 215 -10.88 17.41 -11.69
C ILE A 215 -9.81 17.64 -12.76
#